data_AF-A0A928GLC5-F1
#
_entry.id   AF-A0A928GLC5-F1
#
_cell.length_a   1.000
_cell.length_b   1.000
_cell.length_c   1.000
_cell.angle_alpha   90.00
_cell.angle_beta   90.00
_cell.angle_gamma   90.00
#
_symmetry.space_group_name_H-M   'P 1'
#
loop_
_entity.id
_entity.type
_entity.pdbx_description
1 polymer ?
#
loop_
_entity_poly.entity_id
_entity_poly.type
_entity_poly.pdbx_seq_one_letter_code
_entity_poly.pdbx_strand_id
1 'polypeptide(L)'
;MLKILRRNYYFTYVLLVLSAAAGFVLALHLHPGQQGEQTLSTIGIMLLLASAPYAFHYYKKQVEKLKRESAENQMRKIVNVVNVRLAIVCVPLMYNIIVYYLTASVSMLFAAAMSVLILIYIKPSANIFTKDLRADEDSETEKTEEK
;
A
#
# COMPACT_ATOMS: atom_id res chain seq x y z
N MET A 1 -8.06 -12.82 13.90
CA MET A 1 -7.77 -12.11 12.63
C MET A 1 -6.82 -10.92 12.78
N LEU A 2 -7.02 -10.01 13.75
CA LEU A 2 -6.15 -8.84 13.96
C LEU A 2 -4.65 -9.18 14.11
N LYS A 3 -4.32 -10.32 14.73
CA LYS A 3 -2.93 -10.81 14.83
C LYS A 3 -2.31 -11.13 13.46
N ILE A 4 -3.09 -11.66 12.51
CA ILE A 4 -2.63 -11.98 11.15
C ILE A 4 -2.39 -10.70 10.35
N LEU A 5 -3.30 -9.73 10.47
CA LEU A 5 -3.16 -8.41 9.83
C LEU A 5 -1.94 -7.64 10.36
N ARG A 6 -1.75 -7.66 11.68
CA ARG A 6 -0.58 -7.09 12.35
C ARG A 6 0.70 -7.80 11.90
N ARG A 7 0.70 -9.13 11.84
CA ARG A 7 1.84 -9.92 11.36
C ARG A 7 2.21 -9.54 9.91
N ASN A 8 1.23 -9.43 9.01
CA ASN A 8 1.47 -9.04 7.63
C ASN A 8 2.03 -7.62 7.51
N TYR A 9 1.54 -6.70 8.34
CA TYR A 9 2.09 -5.34 8.42
C TYR A 9 3.56 -5.33 8.89
N TYR A 10 3.93 -6.12 9.90
CA TYR A 10 5.34 -6.28 10.30
C TYR A 10 6.18 -6.98 9.24
N PHE A 11 5.58 -7.91 8.50
CA PHE A 11 6.25 -8.59 7.39
C PHE A 11 6.67 -7.60 6.30
N THR A 12 5.92 -6.53 6.08
CA THR A 12 6.31 -5.42 5.19
C THR A 12 7.61 -4.75 5.61
N TYR A 13 7.85 -4.55 6.92
CA TYR A 13 9.13 -4.00 7.40
C TYR A 13 10.29 -4.97 7.20
N VAL A 14 10.07 -6.27 7.40
CA VAL A 14 11.09 -7.28 7.12
C VAL A 14 11.43 -7.29 5.62
N LEU A 15 10.41 -7.25 4.75
CA LEU A 15 10.59 -7.14 3.30
C LEU A 15 11.33 -5.86 2.91
N LEU A 16 11.09 -4.76 3.61
CA LEU A 16 11.79 -3.50 3.39
C LEU A 16 13.30 -3.65 3.66
N VAL A 17 13.67 -4.22 4.81
CA VAL A 17 15.07 -4.49 5.14
C VAL A 17 15.70 -5.45 4.13
N LEU A 18 14.99 -6.50 3.73
CA LEU A 18 15.45 -7.44 2.70
C LEU A 18 15.63 -6.77 1.34
N SER A 19 14.74 -5.86 0.94
CA SER A 19 14.88 -5.10 -0.32
C SER A 19 16.08 -4.16 -0.29
N ALA A 20 16.41 -3.58 0.86
CA ALA A 20 17.60 -2.77 1.03
C ALA A 20 18.88 -3.63 0.90
N ALA A 21 18.91 -4.80 1.55
CA ALA A 21 20.02 -5.75 1.42
C ALA A 21 20.19 -6.24 -0.02
N ALA A 22 19.08 -6.60 -0.69
CA ALA A 22 19.09 -7.01 -2.09
C ALA A 22 19.56 -5.89 -3.02
N GLY A 23 19.07 -4.66 -2.82
CA GLY A 23 19.52 -3.49 -3.56
C GLY A 23 21.02 -3.23 -3.40
N PHE A 24 21.54 -3.34 -2.18
CA PHE A 24 22.97 -3.20 -1.90
C PHE A 24 23.81 -4.26 -2.62
N VAL A 25 23.42 -5.54 -2.53
CA VAL A 25 24.14 -6.63 -3.23
C VAL A 25 24.12 -6.44 -4.74
N LEU A 26 22.99 -6.01 -5.30
CA LEU A 26 22.86 -5.72 -6.73
C LEU A 26 23.73 -4.52 -7.14
N ALA A 27 23.79 -3.47 -6.33
CA ALA A 27 24.63 -2.30 -6.59
C ALA A 27 26.13 -2.64 -6.66
N LEU A 28 26.58 -3.67 -5.94
CA LEU A 28 27.96 -4.15 -6.02
C LEU A 28 28.29 -4.84 -7.35
N HIS A 29 27.29 -5.40 -8.04
CA HIS A 29 27.47 -6.17 -9.28
C HIS A 29 27.04 -5.41 -10.53
N LEU A 30 26.11 -4.47 -10.40
CA LEU A 30 25.49 -3.74 -11.49
C LEU A 30 25.72 -2.24 -11.29
N HIS A 31 26.48 -1.65 -12.21
CA HIS A 31 26.58 -0.19 -12.35
C HIS A 31 25.72 0.24 -13.53
N PRO A 32 24.47 0.67 -13.30
CA PRO A 32 23.64 1.20 -14.38
C PRO A 32 24.32 2.45 -14.96
N GLY A 33 24.46 2.53 -16.28
CA GLY A 33 24.85 3.77 -16.94
C GLY A 33 23.75 4.83 -16.81
N GLN A 34 24.06 6.11 -17.10
CA GLN A 34 23.12 7.23 -16.87
C GLN A 34 21.72 7.06 -17.51
N GLN A 35 21.63 6.47 -18.70
CA GLN A 35 20.33 6.19 -19.34
C GLN A 35 19.51 5.14 -18.58
N GLY A 36 20.17 4.15 -17.99
CA GLY A 36 19.54 3.13 -17.16
C GLY A 36 19.00 3.72 -15.85
N GLU A 37 19.75 4.64 -15.22
CA GLU A 37 19.33 5.33 -14.00
C GLU A 37 18.06 6.16 -14.21
N GLN A 38 18.00 6.94 -15.30
CA GLN A 38 16.81 7.72 -15.65
C GLN A 38 15.59 6.84 -15.93
N THR A 39 15.80 5.73 -16.64
CA THR A 39 14.72 4.79 -16.98
C THR A 39 14.14 4.14 -15.72
N LEU A 40 15.01 3.59 -14.86
CA LEU A 40 14.59 2.99 -13.58
C LEU A 40 13.89 4.01 -12.68
N SER A 41 14.40 5.24 -12.64
CA SER A 41 13.79 6.31 -11.85
C SER A 41 12.39 6.68 -12.33
N THR A 42 12.23 6.80 -13.64
CA THR A 42 10.92 7.12 -14.25
C THR A 42 9.90 6.02 -13.96
N ILE A 43 10.29 4.75 -14.09
CA ILE A 43 9.44 3.60 -13.76
C ILE A 43 9.03 3.63 -12.29
N GLY A 44 9.97 3.87 -11.37
CA GLY A 44 9.70 3.89 -9.93
C GLY A 44 8.70 4.97 -9.51
N ILE A 45 8.82 6.17 -10.08
CA ILE A 45 7.90 7.28 -9.82
C ILE A 45 6.52 7.00 -10.43
N MET A 46 6.46 6.50 -11.67
CA MET A 46 5.18 6.09 -12.28
C MET A 46 4.48 5.00 -11.45
N LEU A 47 5.24 4.02 -10.96
CA LEU A 47 4.69 2.95 -10.12
C LEU A 47 4.06 3.53 -8.85
N LEU A 48 4.76 4.46 -8.20
CA LEU A 48 4.25 5.15 -7.01
C LEU A 48 2.97 5.93 -7.33
N LEU A 49 3.00 6.77 -8.37
CA LEU A 49 1.86 7.59 -8.77
C LEU A 49 0.62 6.77 -9.15
N ALA A 50 0.80 5.62 -9.80
CA ALA A 50 -0.30 4.74 -10.17
C ALA A 50 -0.80 3.92 -8.96
N SER A 51 0.11 3.42 -8.14
CA SER A 51 -0.20 2.52 -7.01
C SER A 51 -1.04 3.20 -5.94
N ALA A 52 -0.77 4.47 -5.62
CA ALA A 52 -1.46 5.19 -4.56
C ALA A 52 -2.98 5.33 -4.84
N PRO A 53 -3.45 6.02 -5.91
CA PRO A 53 -4.87 6.13 -6.23
C PRO A 53 -5.50 4.76 -6.50
N TYR A 54 -4.77 3.84 -7.10
CA TYR A 54 -5.26 2.48 -7.35
C TYR A 54 -5.54 1.72 -6.05
N ALA A 55 -4.66 1.80 -5.05
CA ALA A 55 -4.85 1.15 -3.75
C ALA A 55 -6.10 1.68 -3.04
N PHE A 56 -6.35 3.00 -3.10
CA PHE A 56 -7.56 3.61 -2.53
C PHE A 56 -8.82 3.19 -3.30
N HIS A 57 -8.80 3.29 -4.63
CA HIS A 57 -9.93 2.93 -5.47
C HIS A 57 -10.30 1.44 -5.34
N TYR A 58 -9.29 0.56 -5.36
CA TYR A 58 -9.46 -0.88 -5.16
C TYR A 58 -10.12 -1.16 -3.81
N TYR A 59 -9.61 -0.56 -2.73
CA TYR A 59 -10.18 -0.74 -1.40
C TYR A 59 -11.65 -0.27 -1.34
N LYS A 60 -11.94 0.94 -1.81
CA LYS A 60 -13.31 1.48 -1.81
C LYS A 60 -14.28 0.57 -2.56
N LYS A 61 -13.92 0.19 -3.79
CA LYS A 61 -14.74 -0.69 -4.65
C LYS A 61 -15.00 -2.05 -4.00
N GLN A 62 -14.01 -2.61 -3.32
CA GLN A 62 -14.15 -3.90 -2.67
C GLN A 62 -14.97 -3.81 -1.38
N VAL A 63 -14.81 -2.74 -0.59
CA VAL A 63 -15.65 -2.47 0.59
C VAL A 63 -17.12 -2.31 0.19
N GLU A 64 -17.43 -1.56 -0.87
CA GLU A 64 -18.81 -1.42 -1.37
C GLU A 64 -19.44 -2.76 -1.80
N LYS A 65 -18.65 -3.66 -2.41
CA LYS A 65 -19.11 -5.01 -2.71
C LYS A 65 -19.37 -5.83 -1.44
N LEU A 66 -18.48 -5.70 -0.45
CA LEU A 66 -18.58 -6.42 0.81
C LEU A 66 -19.83 -6.01 1.59
N LYS A 67 -20.25 -4.74 1.56
CA LYS A 67 -21.48 -4.28 2.22
C LYS A 67 -22.73 -5.07 1.81
N ARG A 68 -22.75 -5.66 0.61
CA ARG A 68 -23.87 -6.46 0.08
C ARG A 68 -23.82 -7.95 0.45
N GLU A 69 -22.77 -8.40 1.13
CA GLU A 69 -22.60 -9.80 1.55
C GLU A 69 -23.00 -10.06 3.01
N SER A 70 -23.21 -11.33 3.39
CA SER A 70 -23.44 -11.75 4.77
C SER A 70 -22.26 -11.41 5.70
N ALA A 71 -22.56 -11.03 6.95
CA ALA A 71 -21.60 -10.59 7.97
C ALA A 71 -20.43 -11.57 8.19
N GLU A 72 -20.69 -12.89 8.11
CA GLU A 72 -19.65 -13.91 8.27
C GLU A 72 -18.64 -13.90 7.09
N ASN A 73 -19.14 -13.72 5.87
CA ASN A 73 -18.31 -13.65 4.66
C ASN A 73 -17.59 -12.30 4.50
N GLN A 74 -18.22 -11.20 4.95
CA GLN A 74 -17.63 -9.87 4.98
C GLN A 74 -16.29 -9.88 5.74
N MET A 75 -16.29 -10.47 6.93
CA MET A 75 -15.14 -10.43 7.83
C MET A 75 -13.96 -11.27 7.33
N ARG A 76 -14.22 -12.35 6.59
CA ARG A 76 -13.17 -13.17 5.97
C ARG A 76 -12.59 -12.49 4.72
N LYS A 77 -13.42 -11.94 3.86
CA LYS A 77 -12.98 -11.32 2.59
C LYS A 77 -12.30 -9.97 2.79
N ILE A 78 -12.68 -9.20 3.82
CA ILE A 78 -12.03 -7.91 4.09
C ILE A 78 -10.54 -8.05 4.44
N VAL A 79 -10.17 -9.12 5.15
CA VAL A 79 -8.76 -9.43 5.43
C VAL A 79 -7.95 -9.61 4.14
N ASN A 80 -8.53 -10.28 3.14
CA ASN A 80 -7.88 -10.45 1.83
C ASN A 80 -7.77 -9.13 1.08
N VAL A 81 -8.82 -8.30 1.09
CA VAL A 81 -8.82 -6.98 0.44
C VAL A 81 -7.73 -6.09 1.03
N VAL A 82 -7.59 -6.10 2.36
CA VAL A 82 -6.55 -5.35 3.06
C VAL A 82 -5.16 -5.86 2.69
N ASN A 83 -4.95 -7.18 2.66
CA ASN A 83 -3.67 -7.75 2.26
C ASN A 83 -3.30 -7.37 0.83
N VAL A 84 -4.26 -7.39 -0.10
CA VAL A 84 -4.03 -6.96 -1.49
C VAL A 84 -3.70 -5.48 -1.55
N ARG A 85 -4.43 -4.62 -0.82
CA ARG A 85 -4.11 -3.19 -0.72
C ARG A 85 -2.69 -2.95 -0.18
N LEU A 86 -2.29 -3.71 0.83
CA LEU A 86 -0.94 -3.64 1.40
C LEU A 86 0.10 -4.05 0.35
N ALA A 87 -0.14 -5.14 -0.39
CA ALA A 87 0.75 -5.60 -1.44
C ALA A 87 0.93 -4.57 -2.56
N ILE A 88 -0.15 -3.90 -3.00
CA ILE A 88 -0.11 -2.85 -4.02
C ILE A 88 0.85 -1.72 -3.64
N VAL A 89 0.90 -1.33 -2.35
CA VAL A 89 1.80 -0.27 -1.86
C VAL A 89 3.19 -0.81 -1.52
N CYS A 90 3.31 -2.10 -1.20
CA CYS A 90 4.58 -2.73 -0.88
C CYS A 90 5.49 -2.90 -2.11
N VAL A 91 4.91 -3.18 -3.28
CA VAL A 91 5.66 -3.32 -4.55
C VAL A 91 6.45 -2.06 -4.93
N PRO A 92 5.85 -0.86 -5.05
CA PRO A 92 6.58 0.37 -5.37
C PRO A 92 7.58 0.74 -4.27
N LEU A 93 7.28 0.46 -3.00
CA LEU A 93 8.22 0.68 -1.89
C LEU A 93 9.50 -0.14 -2.07
N MET A 94 9.37 -1.46 -2.29
CA MET A 94 10.51 -2.34 -2.51
C MET A 94 11.29 -1.95 -3.76
N TYR A 95 10.59 -1.65 -4.86
CA TYR A 95 11.21 -1.23 -6.10
C TYR A 95 12.06 0.04 -5.92
N ASN A 96 11.48 1.09 -5.35
CA ASN A 96 12.18 2.37 -5.17
C ASN A 96 13.38 2.25 -4.21
N ILE A 97 13.31 1.38 -3.19
CA ILE A 97 14.47 1.10 -2.31
C ILE A 97 15.58 0.38 -3.06
N ILE A 98 15.25 -0.64 -3.85
CA ILE A 98 16.25 -1.36 -4.65
C ILE A 98 16.92 -0.39 -5.62
N VAL A 99 16.15 0.38 -6.38
CA VAL A 99 16.68 1.35 -7.35
C VAL A 99 17.47 2.47 -6.66
N TYR A 100 17.07 2.90 -5.46
CA TYR A 100 17.86 3.85 -4.67
C TYR A 100 19.28 3.33 -4.43
N TYR A 101 19.46 2.08 -4.01
CA TYR A 101 20.79 1.53 -3.81
C TYR A 101 21.59 1.39 -5.11
N LEU A 102 20.93 1.09 -6.24
CA LEU A 102 21.60 0.98 -7.54
C LEU A 102 22.04 2.33 -8.12
N THR A 103 21.26 3.39 -7.90
CA THR A 103 21.44 4.70 -8.57
C THR A 103 21.93 5.79 -7.63
N ALA A 104 21.94 5.54 -6.31
CA ALA A 104 22.13 6.53 -5.26
C ALA A 104 21.23 7.78 -5.39
N SER A 105 20.11 7.69 -6.12
CA SER A 105 19.27 8.83 -6.47
C SER A 105 18.37 9.27 -5.32
N VAL A 106 18.50 10.52 -4.89
CA VAL A 106 17.66 11.12 -3.83
C VAL A 106 16.16 11.05 -4.16
N SER A 107 15.80 11.14 -5.44
CA SER A 107 14.41 11.05 -5.89
C SER A 107 13.79 9.67 -5.60
N MET A 108 14.57 8.59 -5.69
CA MET A 108 14.11 7.24 -5.37
C MET A 108 13.90 7.06 -3.87
N LEU A 109 14.77 7.66 -3.05
CA LEU A 109 14.60 7.67 -1.60
C LEU A 109 13.33 8.43 -1.21
N PHE A 110 13.05 9.56 -1.87
CA PHE A 110 11.81 10.31 -1.67
C PHE A 110 10.57 9.49 -2.05
N ALA A 111 10.59 8.80 -3.20
CA ALA A 111 9.50 7.92 -3.62
C ALA A 111 9.27 6.76 -2.65
N ALA A 112 10.34 6.18 -2.10
CA ALA A 112 10.25 5.16 -1.07
C ALA A 112 9.64 5.73 0.23
N ALA A 113 10.08 6.91 0.68
CA ALA A 113 9.53 7.57 1.86
C ALA A 113 8.02 7.87 1.71
N MET A 114 7.60 8.37 0.55
CA MET A 114 6.17 8.58 0.25
C MET A 114 5.38 7.28 0.29
N SER A 115 5.94 6.18 -0.21
CA SER A 115 5.31 4.86 -0.12
C SER A 115 5.12 4.42 1.33
N VAL A 116 6.10 4.70 2.22
CA VAL A 116 5.97 4.44 3.66
C VAL A 116 4.86 5.29 4.29
N LEU A 117 4.76 6.58 3.93
CA LEU A 117 3.69 7.45 4.42
C LEU A 117 2.31 6.94 4.01
N ILE A 118 2.15 6.51 2.75
CA ILE A 118 0.93 5.86 2.28
C ILE A 118 0.67 4.58 3.10
N LEU A 119 1.68 3.77 3.35
CA LEU A 119 1.56 2.53 4.13
C LEU A 119 1.11 2.78 5.58
N ILE A 120 1.54 3.88 6.19
CA ILE A 120 1.08 4.33 7.51
C ILE A 120 -0.38 4.79 7.44
N TYR A 121 -0.78 5.51 6.39
CA TYR A 121 -2.15 5.97 6.23
C TYR A 121 -3.14 4.82 5.99
N ILE A 122 -2.74 3.79 5.24
CA ILE A 122 -3.57 2.59 4.98
C ILE A 122 -3.52 1.57 6.13
N LYS A 123 -2.90 1.91 7.27
CA LYS A 123 -2.71 1.00 8.39
C LYS A 123 -4.04 0.34 8.77
N PRO A 124 -4.12 -0.99 8.73
CA PRO A 124 -5.38 -1.66 8.99
C PRO A 124 -5.70 -1.62 10.49
N SER A 125 -6.79 -0.93 10.84
CA SER A 125 -7.30 -0.83 12.21
C SER A 125 -8.72 -1.35 12.28
N ALA A 126 -9.04 -2.16 13.29
CA ALA A 126 -10.38 -2.70 13.53
C ALA A 126 -11.47 -1.61 13.49
N ASN A 127 -11.17 -0.45 14.10
CA ASN A 127 -12.09 0.68 14.19
C ASN A 127 -12.36 1.34 12.83
N ILE A 128 -11.40 1.29 11.90
CA ILE A 128 -11.58 1.84 10.55
C ILE A 128 -12.50 0.90 9.75
N PHE A 129 -12.36 -0.42 9.90
CA PHE A 129 -13.22 -1.38 9.21
C PHE A 129 -14.68 -1.32 9.66
N THR A 130 -14.92 -1.23 10.97
CA THR A 130 -16.29 -1.12 11.49
C THR A 130 -16.94 0.19 11.09
N LYS A 131 -16.16 1.29 11.01
CA LYS A 131 -16.65 2.56 10.48
C LYS A 131 -16.93 2.49 8.99
N ASP A 132 -15.99 1.99 8.18
CA ASP A 132 -16.14 1.92 6.71
C ASP A 132 -17.31 1.02 6.28
N LEU A 133 -17.58 -0.08 7.01
CA LEU A 133 -18.73 -0.95 6.74
C LEU A 133 -20.06 -0.32 7.19
N ARG A 134 -20.08 0.43 8.30
CA ARG A 134 -21.29 1.08 8.85
C ARG A 134 -21.53 2.50 8.34
N ALA A 135 -20.61 3.10 7.60
CA ALA A 135 -20.70 4.50 7.16
C ALA A 135 -21.91 4.81 6.26
N ASP A 136 -22.63 3.80 5.75
CA ASP A 136 -23.90 4.04 5.03
C ASP A 136 -25.10 4.15 5.98
N GLU A 137 -25.03 3.64 7.22
CA GLU A 137 -26.11 3.80 8.22
C GLU A 137 -26.14 5.23 8.80
N ASP A 138 -24.97 5.87 8.94
CA ASP A 138 -24.86 7.22 9.52
C ASP A 138 -25.22 8.35 8.52
N SER A 139 -25.24 8.07 7.21
CA SER A 139 -25.50 9.09 6.17
C SER A 139 -26.98 9.21 5.77
N GLU A 140 -27.85 8.32 6.25
CA GLU A 140 -29.31 8.46 6.11
C GLU A 140 -29.96 9.19 7.30
N THR A 141 -29.32 9.21 8.47
CA THR A 141 -29.87 9.88 9.65
C THR A 141 -29.74 11.41 9.57
N GLU A 142 -28.65 11.93 9.00
CA GLU A 142 -28.44 13.39 8.86
C GLU A 142 -29.36 14.06 7.82
N LYS A 143 -29.90 13.31 6.84
CA LYS A 143 -30.79 13.90 5.80
C LYS A 143 -32.25 14.02 6.22
N THR A 144 -32.64 13.46 7.36
CA THR A 144 -34.03 13.47 7.83
C THR A 144 -34.31 14.60 8.82
N GLU A 145 -33.29 15.22 9.41
CA GLU A 145 -33.44 16.33 10.36
C GLU A 145 -33.42 17.73 9.71
N GLU A 146 -33.15 17.82 8.41
CA GLU A 146 -33.14 19.10 7.64
C GLU A 146 -34.41 19.36 6.82
N LYS A 147 -35.54 18.73 7.17
CA LYS A 147 -36.85 18.94 6.51
C LYS A 147 -37.84 19.72 7.37
#